data_AF-A0A5E3X0Y0-F1
#
_entry.id   AF-A0A5E3X0Y0-F1
#
_cell.length_a   1.000
_cell.length_b   1.000
_cell.length_c   1.000
_cell.angle_alpha   90.00
_cell.angle_beta   90.00
_cell.angle_gamma   90.00
#
_symmetry.space_group_name_H-M   'P 1'
#
loop_
_entity.id
_entity.type
_entity.pdbx_description
1 polymer ?
#
loop_
_entity_poly.entity_id
_entity_poly.type
_entity_poly.pdbx_seq_one_letter_code
_entity_poly.pdbx_strand_id
1 'polypeptide(L)'
;MFYRHNREVNHFLQSNNSVSRTNYLRILALSSIDILLTLPIGITNIVLAVNNGLASGPIPFYFGWTYDHTDWQLESVSYAALVSGGTLNVAEFYFTNWSSPVLAFVIFGLFGVTSEARALCWRIICTACGWFGWKPTLRERSPLGDIEFGEQPPQNSMSLDLEYAGLHIH
;
A
#
# COMPACT_ATOMS: atom_id res chain seq x y z
N MET A 1 12.89 22.89 9.81
CA MET A 1 13.63 21.82 9.08
C MET A 1 12.82 21.20 7.93
N PHE A 2 11.57 20.78 8.16
CA PHE A 2 10.73 20.11 7.15
C PHE A 2 10.52 20.87 5.83
N TYR A 3 10.39 22.20 5.85
CA TYR A 3 10.19 22.99 4.63
C TYR A 3 11.39 22.93 3.65
N ARG A 4 12.62 22.96 4.20
CA ARG A 4 13.85 22.85 3.39
C ARG A 4 14.01 21.45 2.79
N HIS A 5 13.75 20.43 3.61
CA HIS A 5 13.74 19.04 3.17
C HIS A 5 12.70 18.81 2.08
N ASN A 6 11.48 19.33 2.24
CA ASN A 6 10.41 19.17 1.26
C ASN A 6 10.70 19.94 -0.05
N ARG A 7 11.44 21.05 0.02
CA ARG A 7 11.90 21.81 -1.16
C ARG A 7 13.03 21.10 -1.90
N GLU A 8 14.00 20.52 -1.21
CA GLU A 8 15.06 19.70 -1.83
C GLU A 8 14.48 18.45 -2.48
N VAL A 9 13.60 17.75 -1.78
CA VAL A 9 12.88 16.59 -2.31
C VAL A 9 12.06 17.01 -3.53
N ASN A 10 11.27 18.09 -3.48
CA ASN A 10 10.54 18.54 -4.66
C ASN A 10 11.43 18.95 -5.84
N HIS A 11 12.54 19.63 -5.58
CA HIS A 11 13.49 20.06 -6.61
C HIS A 11 14.17 18.87 -7.28
N PHE A 12 14.60 17.87 -6.50
CA PHE A 12 15.21 16.63 -7.00
C PHE A 12 14.19 15.78 -7.77
N LEU A 13 12.94 15.77 -7.32
CA LEU A 13 11.85 15.03 -7.95
C LEU A 13 11.31 15.72 -9.23
N GLN A 14 11.48 17.04 -9.39
CA GLN A 14 11.09 17.79 -10.60
C GLN A 14 12.12 17.68 -11.74
N SER A 15 13.40 17.39 -11.45
CA SER A 15 14.46 17.38 -12.47
C SER A 15 14.60 16.05 -13.24
N ASN A 16 14.03 14.94 -12.76
CA ASN A 16 14.13 13.61 -13.39
C ASN A 16 12.74 13.04 -13.73
N ASN A 17 12.25 13.38 -14.91
CA ASN A 17 10.82 13.65 -15.18
C ASN A 17 9.84 12.46 -15.31
N SER A 18 10.16 11.22 -14.92
CA SER A 18 9.12 10.14 -14.96
C SER A 18 9.54 8.86 -14.24
N VAL A 19 10.74 8.36 -14.57
CA VAL A 19 11.19 7.01 -14.16
C VAL A 19 11.80 7.01 -12.74
N SER A 20 12.37 8.13 -12.29
CA SER A 20 12.98 8.24 -10.94
C SER A 20 11.94 8.44 -9.82
N ARG A 21 10.95 9.32 -10.04
CA ARG A 21 9.92 9.68 -9.05
C ARG A 21 9.10 8.47 -8.57
N THR A 22 8.63 7.67 -9.51
CA THR A 22 7.81 6.48 -9.24
C THR A 22 8.63 5.39 -8.54
N ASN A 23 9.88 5.19 -8.96
CA ASN A 23 10.78 4.22 -8.32
C ASN A 23 11.17 4.64 -6.91
N TYR A 24 11.45 5.93 -6.68
CA TYR A 24 11.72 6.46 -5.34
C TYR A 24 10.52 6.28 -4.40
N LEU A 25 9.32 6.62 -4.86
CA LEU A 25 8.09 6.43 -4.06
C LEU A 25 7.79 4.95 -3.79
N ARG A 26 8.09 4.04 -4.73
CA ARG A 26 7.97 2.59 -4.52
C ARG A 26 8.93 2.11 -3.44
N ILE A 27 10.19 2.53 -3.48
CA ILE A 27 11.20 2.16 -2.46
C ILE A 27 10.82 2.75 -1.09
N LEU A 28 10.35 4.00 -1.05
CA LEU A 28 9.92 4.65 0.18
C LEU A 28 8.69 3.97 0.78
N ALA A 29 7.70 3.64 -0.04
CA ALA A 29 6.50 2.92 0.39
C ALA A 29 6.86 1.50 0.87
N LEU A 30 7.72 0.80 0.14
CA LEU A 30 8.24 -0.50 0.54
C LEU A 30 8.94 -0.44 1.90
N SER A 31 9.86 0.50 2.08
CA SER A 31 10.59 0.67 3.34
C SER A 31 9.67 1.07 4.49
N SER A 32 8.66 1.91 4.24
CA SER A 32 7.70 2.31 5.26
C SER A 32 6.82 1.14 5.70
N ILE A 33 6.37 0.32 4.75
CA ILE A 33 5.52 -0.83 5.02
C ILE A 33 6.32 -1.97 5.66
N ASP A 34 7.56 -2.17 5.23
CA ASP A 34 8.49 -3.09 5.88
C ASP A 34 8.63 -2.73 7.36
N ILE A 35 9.02 -1.50 7.70
CA ILE A 35 9.16 -1.04 9.08
C ILE A 35 7.85 -1.19 9.86
N LEU A 36 6.71 -0.85 9.25
CA LEU A 36 5.39 -0.92 9.90
C LEU A 36 4.95 -2.36 10.21
N LEU A 37 5.55 -3.37 9.56
CA LEU A 37 5.21 -4.78 9.74
C LEU A 37 6.28 -5.56 10.48
N THR A 38 7.56 -5.43 10.10
CA THR A 38 8.65 -6.14 10.76
C THR A 38 8.86 -5.65 12.19
N LEU A 39 8.69 -4.34 12.46
CA LEU A 39 8.89 -3.81 13.80
C LEU A 39 7.84 -4.33 14.80
N PRO A 40 6.52 -4.25 14.55
CA PRO A 40 5.54 -4.79 15.50
C PRO A 40 5.60 -6.31 15.65
N ILE A 41 5.90 -7.03 14.55
CA ILE A 41 6.08 -8.49 14.59
C ILE A 41 7.28 -8.85 15.49
N GLY A 42 8.41 -8.17 15.29
CA GLY A 42 9.62 -8.38 16.09
C GLY A 42 9.39 -8.07 17.57
N ILE A 43 8.76 -6.95 17.88
CA ILE A 43 8.40 -6.58 19.27
C ILE A 43 7.51 -7.66 19.89
N THR A 44 6.47 -8.10 19.19
CA THR A 44 5.53 -9.10 19.70
C THR A 44 6.22 -10.44 19.96
N ASN A 45 7.10 -10.88 19.05
CA ASN A 45 7.91 -12.09 19.23
C ASN A 45 8.78 -12.01 20.48
N ILE A 46 9.52 -10.90 20.66
CA ILE A 46 10.39 -10.72 21.83
C ILE A 46 9.56 -10.72 23.12
N VAL A 47 8.43 -9.99 23.13
CA VAL A 47 7.55 -9.91 24.30
C VAL A 47 6.97 -11.27 24.65
N LEU A 48 6.50 -12.05 23.67
CA LEU A 48 5.98 -13.39 23.95
C LEU A 48 7.08 -14.33 24.44
N ALA A 49 8.24 -14.36 23.77
CA ALA A 49 9.35 -15.22 24.14
C ALA A 49 9.87 -14.94 25.57
N VAL A 50 10.04 -13.66 25.93
CA VAL A 50 10.49 -13.27 27.27
C VAL A 50 9.45 -13.65 28.32
N ASN A 51 8.18 -13.36 28.08
CA ASN A 51 7.12 -13.70 29.03
C ASN A 51 6.96 -15.22 29.20
N ASN A 52 7.05 -15.99 28.11
CA ASN A 52 6.96 -17.45 28.15
C ASN A 52 8.15 -18.07 28.88
N GLY A 53 9.36 -17.57 28.61
CA GLY A 53 10.57 -17.98 29.32
C GLY A 53 10.47 -17.71 30.82
N LEU A 54 10.10 -16.48 31.22
CA LEU A 54 9.91 -16.12 32.63
C LEU A 54 8.83 -16.95 33.33
N ALA A 55 7.76 -17.33 32.63
CA ALA A 55 6.71 -18.20 33.17
C ALA A 55 7.19 -19.65 33.39
N SER A 56 8.16 -20.10 32.59
CA SER A 56 8.69 -21.48 32.63
C SER A 56 9.89 -21.65 33.57
N GLY A 57 10.54 -20.54 33.98
CA GLY A 57 11.65 -20.53 34.92
C GLY A 57 12.85 -19.69 34.45
N PRO A 58 14.01 -19.77 35.12
CA PRO A 58 15.21 -19.08 34.66
C PRO A 58 15.63 -19.60 33.28
N ILE A 59 15.77 -18.70 32.29
CA ILE A 59 16.25 -19.05 30.95
C ILE A 59 17.77 -19.27 31.06
N PRO A 60 18.30 -20.50 30.89
CA PRO A 60 19.72 -20.72 30.96
C PRO A 60 20.41 -20.13 29.73
N PHE A 61 21.59 -19.55 29.92
CA PHE A 61 22.41 -19.03 28.82
C PHE A 61 22.84 -20.13 27.85
N TYR A 62 23.03 -21.35 28.36
CA TYR A 62 23.43 -22.52 27.58
C TYR A 62 22.98 -23.80 28.27
N PHE A 63 22.32 -24.71 27.55
CA PHE A 63 21.82 -25.98 28.10
C PHE A 63 22.91 -27.06 28.22
N GLY A 64 24.10 -26.83 27.64
CA GLY A 64 25.24 -27.73 27.75
C GLY A 64 25.44 -28.61 26.52
N TRP A 65 26.68 -29.04 26.30
CA TRP A 65 27.06 -29.86 25.13
C TRP A 65 26.26 -31.15 25.02
N THR A 66 25.98 -31.80 26.15
CA THR A 66 25.21 -33.04 26.19
C THR A 66 23.77 -32.83 25.71
N TYR A 67 23.12 -31.74 26.08
CA TYR A 67 21.75 -31.45 25.64
C TYR A 67 21.67 -31.29 24.13
N ASP A 68 22.58 -30.50 23.54
CA ASP A 68 22.60 -30.24 22.09
C ASP A 68 22.97 -31.47 21.24
N HIS A 69 23.57 -32.50 21.86
CA HIS A 69 24.08 -33.69 21.17
C HIS A 69 23.34 -34.98 21.53
N THR A 70 22.29 -34.88 22.35
CA THR A 70 21.38 -36.01 22.63
C THR A 70 20.14 -35.85 21.74
N ASP A 71 19.53 -36.96 21.33
CA ASP A 71 18.26 -36.98 20.58
C ASP A 71 18.23 -36.09 19.32
N TRP A 72 19.12 -36.37 18.37
CA TRP A 72 19.13 -35.77 17.01
C TRP A 72 17.85 -35.98 16.18
N GLN A 73 16.82 -36.63 16.74
CA GLN A 73 15.54 -36.80 16.07
C GLN A 73 14.74 -35.49 16.13
N LEU A 74 13.89 -35.25 15.13
CA LEU A 74 12.99 -34.08 15.17
C LEU A 74 12.13 -34.16 16.42
N GLU A 75 12.36 -33.25 17.36
CA GLU A 75 11.50 -33.07 18.51
C GLU A 75 10.16 -32.51 18.02
N SER A 76 9.21 -33.40 17.75
CA SER A 76 7.86 -33.00 17.41
C SER A 76 7.14 -32.60 18.69
N VAL A 77 6.85 -31.31 18.84
CA VAL A 77 6.01 -30.84 19.95
C VAL A 77 4.58 -31.33 19.71
N SER A 78 4.10 -32.24 20.56
CA SER A 78 2.71 -32.67 20.50
C SER A 78 1.77 -31.52 20.87
N TYR A 79 0.56 -31.49 20.30
CA TYR A 79 -0.44 -30.48 20.66
C TYR A 79 -0.76 -30.48 22.16
N ALA A 80 -0.80 -31.68 22.78
CA ALA A 80 -1.01 -31.81 24.21
C ALA A 80 0.11 -31.12 25.02
N ALA A 81 1.37 -31.28 24.61
CA ALA A 81 2.51 -30.61 25.24
C ALA A 81 2.50 -29.09 25.03
N LEU A 82 2.07 -28.63 23.86
CA LEU A 82 1.93 -27.20 23.57
C LEU A 82 0.89 -26.54 24.49
N VAL A 83 -0.30 -27.16 24.58
CA VAL A 83 -1.40 -26.64 25.41
C VAL A 83 -1.08 -26.74 26.90
N SER A 84 -0.36 -27.78 27.35
CA SER A 84 0.06 -27.88 28.75
C SER A 84 1.06 -26.80 29.15
N GLY A 85 1.81 -26.22 28.20
CA GLY A 85 2.65 -25.05 28.40
C GLY A 85 1.88 -23.73 28.58
N GLY A 86 0.55 -23.75 28.47
CA GLY A 86 -0.32 -22.60 28.75
C GLY A 86 -0.55 -21.67 27.56
N THR A 87 -1.42 -20.68 27.76
CA THR A 87 -1.94 -19.81 26.69
C THR A 87 -0.85 -18.98 26.00
N LEU A 88 0.17 -18.53 26.74
CA LEU A 88 1.28 -17.77 26.16
C LEU A 88 2.10 -18.61 25.18
N ASN A 89 2.36 -19.87 25.52
CA ASN A 89 3.10 -20.80 24.67
C ASN A 89 2.33 -21.12 23.38
N VAL A 90 1.02 -21.32 23.50
CA VAL A 90 0.13 -21.50 22.34
C VAL A 90 0.12 -20.24 21.46
N ALA A 91 0.01 -19.06 22.06
CA ALA A 91 0.01 -17.79 21.32
C ALA A 91 1.34 -17.56 20.58
N GLU A 92 2.47 -17.87 21.22
CA GLU A 92 3.81 -17.70 20.63
C GLU A 92 4.00 -18.63 19.44
N PHE A 93 3.59 -19.89 19.60
CA PHE A 93 3.65 -20.89 18.54
C PHE A 93 2.84 -20.45 17.32
N TYR A 94 1.57 -20.05 17.51
CA TYR A 94 0.75 -19.61 16.38
C TYR A 94 1.25 -18.31 15.77
N PHE A 95 1.62 -17.31 16.58
CA PHE A 95 2.10 -16.03 16.08
C PHE A 95 3.36 -16.19 15.23
N THR A 96 4.31 -17.00 15.69
CA THR A 96 5.55 -17.30 14.95
C THR A 96 5.23 -17.99 13.61
N ASN A 97 4.38 -19.02 13.63
CA ASN A 97 4.02 -19.77 12.41
C ASN A 97 3.20 -18.94 11.41
N TRP A 98 2.33 -18.04 11.88
CA TRP A 98 1.49 -17.20 11.03
C TRP A 98 2.20 -15.95 10.50
N SER A 99 3.28 -15.50 11.15
CA SER A 99 4.05 -14.34 10.72
C SER A 99 4.56 -14.48 9.27
N SER A 100 5.08 -15.66 8.90
CA SER A 100 5.63 -15.93 7.57
C SER A 100 4.57 -15.89 6.45
N PRO A 101 3.42 -16.57 6.57
CA PRO A 101 2.30 -16.39 5.64
C PRO A 101 1.84 -14.94 5.51
N VAL A 102 1.69 -14.21 6.62
CA VAL A 102 1.27 -12.81 6.61
C VAL A 102 2.27 -11.94 5.84
N LEU A 103 3.58 -12.10 6.11
CA LEU A 103 4.64 -11.44 5.36
C LEU A 103 4.61 -11.81 3.88
N ALA A 104 4.37 -13.07 3.53
CA ALA A 104 4.26 -13.50 2.14
C ALA A 104 3.08 -12.82 1.42
N PHE A 105 1.90 -12.75 2.06
CA PHE A 105 0.74 -12.04 1.50
C PHE A 105 0.99 -10.54 1.35
N VAL A 106 1.67 -9.93 2.32
CA VAL A 106 2.08 -8.51 2.23
C VAL A 106 3.02 -8.31 1.05
N ILE A 107 4.10 -9.07 0.95
CA ILE A 107 5.10 -8.96 -0.12
C ILE A 107 4.41 -9.18 -1.48
N PHE A 108 3.55 -10.19 -1.58
CA PHE A 108 2.75 -10.42 -2.77
C PHE A 108 1.81 -9.25 -3.08
N GLY A 109 1.19 -8.64 -2.08
CA GLY A 109 0.40 -7.42 -2.22
C GLY A 109 1.22 -6.21 -2.72
N LEU A 110 2.46 -6.06 -2.25
CA LEU A 110 3.34 -4.94 -2.57
C LEU A 110 3.99 -5.06 -3.95
N PHE A 111 4.43 -6.26 -4.32
CA PHE A 111 5.20 -6.50 -5.55
C PHE A 111 4.43 -7.27 -6.62
N GLY A 112 3.52 -8.14 -6.22
CA GLY A 112 2.73 -9.00 -7.12
C GLY A 112 1.47 -8.33 -7.67
N VAL A 113 1.01 -7.23 -7.07
CA VAL A 113 -0.13 -6.47 -7.59
C VAL A 113 0.31 -5.58 -8.75
N THR A 114 0.39 -6.17 -9.94
CA THR A 114 0.49 -5.44 -11.21
C THR A 114 -0.72 -4.51 -11.38
N SER A 115 -0.64 -3.51 -12.27
CA SER A 115 -1.76 -2.59 -12.56
C SER A 115 -3.07 -3.32 -12.89
N GLU A 116 -2.96 -4.51 -13.47
CA GLU A 116 -4.06 -5.42 -13.82
C GLU A 116 -4.66 -6.07 -12.57
N ALA A 117 -3.84 -6.60 -11.67
CA ALA A 117 -4.28 -7.16 -10.38
C ALA A 117 -4.93 -6.09 -9.48
N ARG A 118 -4.47 -4.84 -9.57
CA ARG A 118 -5.07 -3.70 -8.84
C ARG A 118 -6.45 -3.34 -9.37
N ALA A 119 -6.65 -3.40 -10.69
CA ALA A 119 -7.95 -3.21 -11.31
C ALA A 119 -8.93 -4.34 -10.95
N LEU A 120 -8.45 -5.58 -10.87
CA LEU A 120 -9.25 -6.72 -10.42
C LEU A 120 -9.59 -6.63 -8.93
N CYS A 121 -8.61 -6.30 -8.08
CA CYS A 121 -8.83 -6.12 -6.65
C CYS A 121 -9.80 -4.97 -6.35
N TRP A 122 -9.67 -3.85 -7.06
CA TRP A 122 -10.64 -2.75 -7.01
C TRP A 122 -12.03 -3.19 -7.46
N ARG A 123 -12.15 -3.99 -8.53
CA ARG A 123 -13.43 -4.57 -8.95
C ARG A 123 -14.02 -5.50 -7.90
N ILE A 124 -13.23 -6.36 -7.29
CA ILE A 124 -13.68 -7.28 -6.23
C ILE A 124 -14.14 -6.49 -5.01
N ILE A 125 -13.38 -5.48 -4.59
CA ILE A 125 -13.74 -4.58 -3.48
C ILE A 125 -15.01 -3.79 -3.83
N CYS A 126 -15.14 -3.21 -5.03
CA CYS A 126 -16.35 -2.53 -5.46
C CYS A 126 -17.57 -3.48 -5.52
N THR A 127 -17.37 -4.74 -5.90
CA THR A 127 -18.43 -5.75 -5.94
C THR A 127 -18.85 -6.15 -4.52
N ALA A 128 -17.89 -6.33 -3.61
CA ALA A 128 -18.14 -6.62 -2.20
C ALA A 128 -18.79 -5.42 -1.47
N CYS A 129 -18.32 -4.20 -1.72
CA CYS A 129 -18.93 -2.96 -1.23
C CYS A 129 -20.33 -2.76 -1.81
N GLY A 130 -20.55 -3.08 -3.09
CA GLY A 130 -21.87 -3.08 -3.71
C GLY A 130 -22.82 -4.09 -3.07
N TRP A 131 -22.31 -5.26 -2.66
CA TRP A 131 -23.08 -6.25 -1.89
C TRP A 131 -23.40 -5.75 -0.48
N PHE A 132 -22.49 -4.99 0.14
CA PHE A 132 -22.71 -4.28 1.42
C PHE A 132 -23.45 -2.93 1.27
N GLY A 133 -23.96 -2.60 0.09
CA GLY A 133 -24.79 -1.41 -0.16
C GLY A 133 -24.03 -0.08 -0.33
N TRP A 134 -22.70 -0.09 -0.35
CA TRP A 134 -21.88 1.08 -0.62
C TRP A 134 -21.65 1.20 -2.12
N LYS A 135 -22.38 2.11 -2.78
CA LYS A 135 -22.19 2.42 -4.20
C LYS A 135 -20.86 3.16 -4.37
N PRO A 136 -19.88 2.60 -5.10
CA PRO A 136 -18.72 3.37 -5.51
C PRO A 136 -19.23 4.46 -6.43
N THR A 137 -18.97 5.73 -6.10
CA THR A 137 -19.21 6.85 -6.99
C THR A 137 -18.23 6.71 -8.15
N LEU A 138 -18.60 5.93 -9.15
CA LEU A 138 -17.98 5.95 -10.46
C LEU A 138 -18.17 7.40 -10.93
N ARG A 139 -17.09 8.18 -10.92
CA ARG A 139 -17.08 9.50 -11.51
C ARG A 139 -17.25 9.29 -13.00
N GLU A 140 -18.50 9.19 -13.44
CA GLU A 140 -18.87 9.27 -14.84
C GLU A 140 -18.31 10.60 -15.33
N ARG A 141 -17.27 10.51 -16.14
CA ARG A 141 -16.89 11.60 -17.01
C ARG A 141 -18.05 11.73 -17.97
N SER A 142 -18.96 12.67 -17.72
CA SER A 142 -20.08 12.95 -18.61
C SER A 142 -19.55 13.07 -20.05
N PRO A 143 -20.12 12.33 -21.02
CA PRO A 143 -19.89 12.67 -22.41
C PRO A 143 -20.43 14.08 -22.59
N LEU A 144 -19.57 14.92 -23.17
CA LEU A 144 -19.86 16.26 -23.65
C LEU A 144 -21.29 16.28 -24.24
N GLY A 145 -22.21 17.01 -23.61
CA GLY A 145 -23.55 17.16 -24.17
C GLY A 145 -23.43 17.78 -25.55
N ASP A 146 -23.99 17.12 -26.56
CA ASP A 146 -24.16 17.68 -27.89
C ASP A 146 -24.93 18.99 -27.76
N ILE A 147 -24.23 20.10 -27.98
CA ILE A 147 -24.82 21.42 -28.05
C ILE A 147 -25.51 21.49 -29.41
N GLU A 148 -26.79 21.14 -29.44
CA GLU A 148 -27.67 21.38 -30.58
C GLU A 148 -27.88 22.89 -30.72
N PHE A 149 -27.10 23.51 -31.61
CA PHE A 149 -27.32 24.89 -32.05
C PHE A 149 -28.48 24.89 -33.03
N GLY A 150 -29.66 25.32 -32.57
CA GLY A 150 -30.83 25.55 -33.41
C GLY A 150 -30.53 26.55 -34.53
N GLU A 151 -31.01 26.24 -35.73
CA GLU A 151 -30.89 27.06 -36.93
C GLU A 151 -31.55 28.44 -36.74
N GLN A 152 -30.75 29.50 -36.91
CA GLN A 152 -31.24 30.87 -36.96
C GLN A 152 -31.72 31.19 -38.39
N PRO A 153 -32.94 31.73 -38.58
CA PRO A 153 -33.50 31.95 -39.90
C PRO A 153 -32.75 33.05 -40.68
N PRO A 154 -32.75 33.00 -42.02
CA PRO A 154 -31.87 33.81 -42.86
C PRO A 154 -32.37 35.26 -42.92
N GLN A 155 -31.58 36.20 -42.39
CA GLN A 155 -31.72 37.61 -42.76
C GLN A 155 -30.77 37.91 -43.92
N ASN A 156 -31.41 38.06 -45.08
CA ASN A 156 -30.80 38.36 -46.36
C ASN A 156 -30.41 39.85 -46.45
N SER A 157 -29.24 40.07 -47.04
CA SER A 157 -28.81 41.22 -47.88
C SER A 157 -28.73 42.66 -47.33
N MET A 158 -27.50 43.21 -47.33
CA MET A 158 -27.01 44.30 -48.22
C MET A 158 -25.67 44.84 -47.65
N SER A 159 -24.51 44.37 -48.09
CA SER A 159 -23.61 44.97 -49.11
C SER A 159 -23.32 46.48 -48.97
N LEU A 160 -22.03 46.81 -48.80
CA LEU A 160 -21.21 47.85 -49.47
C LEU A 160 -20.06 48.21 -48.50
N ASP A 161 -18.86 47.64 -48.60
CA ASP A 161 -17.80 47.85 -49.61
C ASP A 161 -17.02 49.16 -49.41
N LEU A 162 -15.66 49.03 -49.33
CA LEU A 162 -14.60 50.02 -49.64
C LEU A 162 -14.62 51.37 -48.85
N GLU A 163 -13.55 52.10 -48.53
CA GLU A 163 -12.09 52.05 -48.68
C GLU A 163 -11.54 53.32 -47.96
N TYR A 164 -10.24 53.32 -47.66
CA TYR A 164 -9.32 54.47 -47.72
C TYR A 164 -9.32 55.60 -46.65
N ALA A 165 -8.22 55.57 -45.89
CA ALA A 165 -7.31 56.66 -45.46
C ALA A 165 -7.73 58.14 -45.55
N GLY A 166 -7.33 58.93 -44.53
CA GLY A 166 -7.27 60.39 -44.69
C GLY A 166 -7.00 61.22 -43.44
N LEU A 167 -5.73 61.47 -43.17
CA LEU A 167 -5.14 62.49 -42.30
C LEU A 167 -5.53 63.93 -42.75
N HIS A 168 -6.06 64.82 -41.89
CA HIS A 168 -5.64 66.24 -41.77
C HIS A 168 -6.41 67.09 -40.72
N ILE A 169 -5.66 67.58 -39.73
CA ILE A 169 -5.54 68.96 -39.16
C ILE A 169 -6.77 69.90 -39.11
N HIS A 170 -7.08 70.38 -37.89
CA HIS A 170 -7.06 71.82 -37.56
C HIS A 170 -6.61 72.04 -36.11
#